data_AF-A0ABD4K872-F1
#
_entry.id   AF-A0ABD4K872-F1
#
_cell.length_a   1.000
_cell.length_b   1.000
_cell.length_c   1.000
_cell.angle_alpha   90.00
_cell.angle_beta   90.00
_cell.angle_gamma   90.00
#
_symmetry.space_group_name_H-M   'P 1'
#
loop_
_entity.id
_entity.type
_entity.pdbx_description
1 polymer ?
#
loop_
_entity_poly.entity_id
_entity_poly.type
_entity_poly.pdbx_seq_one_letter_code
_entity_poly.pdbx_strand_id
1 'polypeptide(L)'
;MKTRKAVFIEGHIVANRRLGETCHPFCIHSVMFSNGKYAIVRAESGICFNPGEIIQRYDCEWFFHEQKIHLLPFQYIKENESLRQLSEYET
;
A
#
# COMPACT_ATOMS: atom_id res chain seq x y z
N MET A 1 5.97 -28.51 18.96
CA MET A 1 5.31 -27.26 18.52
C MET A 1 6.00 -26.79 17.23
N LYS A 2 5.27 -26.64 16.12
CA LYS A 2 5.83 -26.01 14.91
C LYS A 2 5.89 -24.50 15.19
N THR A 3 7.09 -23.95 15.32
CA THR A 3 7.32 -22.51 15.31
C THR A 3 6.82 -21.97 13.97
N ARG A 4 5.61 -21.39 13.95
CA ARG A 4 5.17 -20.61 12.79
C ARG A 4 6.13 -19.44 12.71
N LYS A 5 6.93 -19.38 11.64
CA LYS A 5 7.74 -18.21 11.31
C LYS A 5 6.74 -17.06 11.15
N ALA A 6 6.79 -16.08 12.05
CA ALA A 6 5.99 -14.87 11.90
C ALA A 6 6.30 -14.28 10.52
N VAL A 7 5.26 -14.07 9.72
CA VAL A 7 5.45 -13.53 8.37
C VAL A 7 5.56 -12.02 8.51
N PHE A 8 6.75 -11.50 8.25
CA PHE A 8 7.02 -10.07 8.24
C PHE A 8 7.18 -9.60 6.80
N ILE A 9 6.43 -8.56 6.42
CA ILE A 9 6.52 -7.94 5.10
C ILE A 9 6.57 -6.42 5.30
N GLU A 10 7.60 -5.79 4.75
CA GLU A 10 7.65 -4.33 4.62
C GLU A 10 7.22 -3.92 3.22
N GLY A 11 6.47 -2.82 3.14
CA GLY A 11 6.07 -2.14 1.92
C GLY A 11 6.51 -0.68 1.98
N HIS A 12 7.36 -0.28 1.05
CA HIS A 12 7.83 1.10 0.90
C HIS A 12 6.90 1.84 -0.05
N ILE A 13 6.37 2.98 0.41
CA ILE A 13 5.56 3.85 -0.42
C ILE A 13 6.48 4.54 -1.43
N VAL A 14 6.33 4.19 -2.70
CA VAL A 14 7.14 4.75 -3.80
C VAL A 14 6.52 6.06 -4.28
N ALA A 15 5.21 6.07 -4.43
CA ALA A 15 4.45 7.21 -4.90
C ALA A 15 3.01 7.14 -4.40
N ASN A 16 2.36 8.30 -4.31
CA ASN A 16 0.96 8.39 -3.90
C ASN A 16 0.18 9.28 -4.87
N ARG A 17 -1.14 9.18 -4.80
CA ARG A 17 -2.05 10.08 -5.51
C ARG A 17 -3.36 10.21 -4.77
N ARG A 18 -3.86 11.43 -4.66
CA ARG A 18 -5.20 11.74 -4.18
C ARG A 18 -6.17 11.77 -5.36
N LEU A 19 -7.25 11.03 -5.26
CA LEU A 19 -8.28 10.80 -6.27
C LEU A 19 -9.68 10.93 -5.65
N GLY A 20 -10.71 10.77 -6.50
CA GLY A 20 -12.11 10.82 -6.08
C GLY A 20 -12.73 12.20 -6.24
N GLU A 21 -14.03 12.28 -5.99
CA GLU A 21 -14.77 13.54 -6.02
C GLU A 21 -14.41 14.41 -4.82
N THR A 22 -14.63 15.73 -4.93
CA THR A 22 -14.39 16.70 -3.85
C THR A 22 -15.04 16.28 -2.52
N CYS A 23 -16.21 15.64 -2.57
CA CYS A 23 -16.93 15.18 -1.38
C CYS A 23 -16.43 13.84 -0.83
N HIS A 24 -15.76 13.01 -1.66
CA HIS A 24 -15.31 11.66 -1.29
C HIS A 24 -13.89 11.39 -1.81
N PRO A 25 -12.88 12.13 -1.32
CA PRO A 25 -11.51 11.91 -1.73
C PRO A 25 -10.96 10.61 -1.15
N PHE A 26 -10.09 9.96 -1.91
CA PHE A 26 -9.32 8.80 -1.47
C PHE A 26 -7.89 8.84 -2.00
N CYS A 27 -7.00 8.06 -1.39
CA CYS A 27 -5.61 7.96 -1.85
C CYS A 27 -5.29 6.54 -2.34
N ILE A 28 -4.59 6.49 -3.47
CA ILE A 28 -3.93 5.28 -3.99
C ILE A 28 -2.42 5.45 -3.84
N HIS A 29 -1.73 4.34 -3.60
CA HIS A 29 -0.28 4.35 -3.34
C HIS A 29 0.36 3.22 -4.11
N SER A 30 1.43 3.53 -4.84
CA SER A 30 2.33 2.50 -5.35
C SER A 30 3.28 2.08 -4.25
N VAL A 31 3.31 0.79 -3.96
CA VAL A 31 4.10 0.21 -2.86
C VAL A 31 5.02 -0.85 -3.40
N MET A 32 6.31 -0.72 -3.09
CA MET A 32 7.32 -1.75 -3.32
C MET A 32 7.48 -2.58 -2.05
N PHE A 33 7.16 -3.86 -2.12
CA PHE A 33 7.35 -4.77 -1.00
C PHE A 33 8.76 -5.34 -0.97
N SER A 34 9.23 -5.65 0.24
CA SER A 34 10.52 -6.32 0.53
C SER A 34 10.77 -7.62 -0.25
N ASN A 35 9.74 -8.23 -0.83
CA ASN A 35 9.85 -9.39 -1.72
C ASN A 35 10.06 -9.03 -3.21
N GLY A 36 10.29 -7.74 -3.53
CA GLY A 36 10.51 -7.22 -4.87
C GLY A 36 9.23 -7.06 -5.72
N LYS A 37 8.05 -7.30 -5.14
CA LYS A 37 6.77 -7.12 -5.83
C LYS A 37 6.21 -5.73 -5.58
N TYR A 38 5.42 -5.24 -6.53
CA TYR A 38 4.73 -3.97 -6.42
C TYR A 38 3.23 -4.20 -6.21
N ALA A 39 2.52 -3.25 -5.61
CA ALA A 39 1.06 -3.18 -5.65
C ALA A 39 0.57 -1.75 -5.61
N ILE A 40 -0.67 -1.56 -6.07
CA ILE A 40 -1.45 -0.37 -5.73
C ILE A 40 -2.27 -0.68 -4.47
N VAL A 41 -2.06 0.09 -3.41
CA VAL A 41 -2.79 -0.09 -2.13
C VAL A 41 -3.62 1.14 -1.79
N ARG A 42 -4.70 0.87 -1.05
CA ARG A 42 -5.59 1.90 -0.47
C ARG A 42 -5.84 1.56 0.98
N ALA A 43 -5.74 2.54 1.86
CA ALA A 43 -6.21 2.41 3.24
C ALA A 43 -7.73 2.60 3.27
N GLU A 44 -8.43 1.74 4.00
CA GLU A 44 -9.87 1.87 4.24
C GLU A 44 -10.20 3.16 4.99
N SER A 45 -9.33 3.59 5.90
CA SER A 45 -9.44 4.85 6.65
C SER A 45 -9.27 6.10 5.78
N GLY A 46 -8.88 5.96 4.51
CA GLY A 46 -8.61 7.09 3.62
C GLY A 46 -7.28 7.80 3.87
N ILE A 47 -6.41 7.27 4.74
CA ILE A 47 -5.06 7.82 4.97
C ILE A 47 -4.29 7.89 3.64
N CYS A 48 -3.60 9.02 3.45
CA CYS A 48 -2.66 9.23 2.35
C CYS A 48 -1.24 9.08 2.87
N PHE A 49 -0.60 7.96 2.56
CA PHE A 49 0.80 7.71 2.90
C PHE A 49 1.71 8.48 1.97
N ASN A 50 2.75 9.12 2.49
CA ASN A 50 3.72 9.89 1.71
C ASN A 50 4.80 8.99 1.11
N PRO A 51 5.39 9.36 -0.05
CA PRO A 51 6.57 8.70 -0.58
C PRO A 51 7.70 8.63 0.47
N GLY A 52 8.33 7.47 0.59
CA GLY A 52 9.36 7.19 1.59
C GLY A 52 8.83 6.63 2.91
N GLU A 53 7.52 6.69 3.16
CA GLU A 53 6.90 6.02 4.30
C GLU A 53 6.87 4.49 4.13
N ILE A 54 6.70 3.79 5.26
CA ILE A 54 6.72 2.32 5.29
C ILE A 54 5.44 1.82 5.95
N ILE A 55 4.80 0.86 5.29
CA ILE A 55 3.76 0.03 5.89
C ILE A 55 4.35 -1.36 6.20
N GLN A 56 3.96 -1.92 7.32
CA GLN A 56 4.47 -3.22 7.79
C GLN A 56 3.31 -4.18 7.96
N ARG A 57 3.53 -5.44 7.60
CA ARG A 57 2.60 -6.53 7.91
C ARG A 57 3.25 -7.48 8.89
N TYR A 58 2.58 -7.68 10.02
CA TYR A 58 2.89 -8.73 10.97
C TYR A 58 1.78 -9.77 10.89
N ASP A 59 2.13 -10.97 10.41
CA ASP A 59 1.20 -12.07 10.13
C ASP A 59 0.04 -11.66 9.19
N CYS A 60 -1.14 -11.35 9.73
CA CYS A 60 -2.33 -10.98 8.95
C CYS A 60 -2.75 -9.52 9.13
N GLU A 61 -1.97 -8.72 9.86
CA GLU A 61 -2.33 -7.37 10.23
C GLU A 61 -1.34 -6.36 9.65
N TRP A 62 -1.87 -5.23 9.16
CA TRP A 62 -1.08 -4.14 8.60
C TRP A 62 -0.93 -3.02 9.62
N PHE A 63 0.22 -2.37 9.60
CA PHE A 63 0.60 -1.31 10.51
C PHE A 63 1.28 -0.17 9.76
N PHE A 64 1.07 1.04 10.24
CA PHE A 64 1.73 2.26 9.82
C PHE A 64 2.05 3.08 11.08
N HIS A 65 3.33 3.40 11.31
CA HIS A 65 3.82 4.05 12.54
C HIS A 65 3.24 3.41 13.82
N GLU A 66 3.36 2.08 13.94
CA GLU A 66 2.83 1.28 15.07
C GLU A 66 1.30 1.25 15.22
N GLN A 67 0.57 2.01 14.41
CA GLN A 67 -0.88 2.00 14.38
C GLN A 67 -1.38 0.94 13.41
N LYS A 68 -2.29 0.08 13.89
CA LYS A 68 -2.95 -0.89 13.03
C LYS A 68 -3.80 -0.17 11.97
N ILE A 69 -3.62 -0.56 10.72
CA ILE A 69 -4.38 -0.04 9.58
C ILE A 69 -5.08 -1.19 8.84
N HIS A 70 -6.15 -0.85 8.12
CA HIS A 70 -6.84 -1.76 7.22
C HIS A 70 -6.58 -1.33 5.78
N LEU A 71 -5.97 -2.23 5.00
CA LEU A 71 -5.81 -2.05 3.56
C LEU A 71 -6.96 -2.75 2.84
N LEU A 72 -7.51 -2.09 1.83
CA LEU A 72 -8.46 -2.71 0.91
C LEU A 72 -7.77 -3.83 0.11
N PRO A 73 -8.52 -4.82 -0.40
CA PRO A 73 -7.95 -5.90 -1.20
C PRO A 73 -7.11 -5.37 -2.37
N PHE A 74 -5.90 -5.90 -2.51
CA PHE A 74 -4.99 -5.55 -3.58
C PHE A 74 -4.30 -6.81 -4.13
N GLN A 75 -3.67 -6.67 -5.29
CA GLN A 75 -2.91 -7.74 -5.93
C GLN A 75 -1.51 -7.26 -6.23
N TYR A 76 -0.56 -8.21 -6.21
CA TYR A 76 0.80 -7.91 -6.66
C TYR A 76 0.82 -7.76 -8.18
N ILE A 77 1.47 -6.69 -8.63
CA ILE A 77 1.66 -6.33 -10.02
C ILE A 77 3.15 -6.07 -10.27
N LYS A 78 3.48 -5.88 -11.56
CA LYS A 78 4.83 -5.46 -11.96
C LYS A 78 5.00 -3.96 -11.71
N GLU A 79 6.25 -3.54 -11.54
CA GLU A 79 6.62 -2.14 -11.35
C GLU A 79 6.05 -1.22 -12.44
N ASN A 80 6.25 -1.59 -13.70
CA ASN A 80 5.75 -0.82 -14.85
C ASN A 80 4.22 -0.67 -14.83
N GLU A 81 3.48 -1.71 -14.45
CA GLU A 81 2.03 -1.67 -14.31
C GLU A 81 1.60 -0.79 -13.13
N SER A 82 2.37 -0.78 -12.03
CA SER A 82 2.08 0.10 -10.88
C SER A 82 2.23 1.57 -11.25
N LEU A 83 3.28 1.92 -11.99
CA LEU A 83 3.51 3.29 -12.45
C LEU A 83 2.41 3.70 -13.44
N ARG A 84 2.08 2.83 -14.41
CA ARG A 84 1.00 3.07 -15.38
C ARG A 84 -0.34 3.32 -14.68
N GLN A 85 -0.72 2.47 -13.73
CA GLN A 85 -1.99 2.64 -13.00
C GLN A 85 -2.00 3.91 -12.15
N LEU A 86 -0.85 4.37 -11.63
CA LEU A 86 -0.77 5.62 -10.89
C LEU A 86 -0.92 6.85 -11.83
N SER A 87 -0.36 6.77 -13.04
CA SER A 87 -0.42 7.84 -14.05
C SER A 87 -1.76 7.91 -14.80
N GLU A 88 -2.47 6.79 -14.97
CA GLU A 88 -3.73 6.74 -15.74
C GLU A 88 -4.87 7.54 -15.12
N TYR A 89 -4.73 7.98 -13.88
CA TYR A 89 -5.68 8.89 -13.23
C TYR A 89 -5.30 10.38 -13.38
N GLU A 90 -4.57 10.76 -14.44
CA GLU A 90 -4.22 12.15 -14.81
C GLU A 90 -5.33 12.98 -15.45
N THR A 91 -6.56 12.47 -15.56
CA THR A 91 -7.66 13.20 -16.18
C THR A 91 -8.21 14.36 -15.35
#